data_AF-A0A4Y2JT12-F1
#
_entry.id   AF-A0A4Y2JT12-F1
#
_cell.length_a   1.000
_cell.length_b   1.000
_cell.length_c   1.000
_cell.angle_alpha   90.00
_cell.angle_beta   90.00
_cell.angle_gamma   90.00
#
_symmetry.space_group_name_H-M   'P 1'
#
loop_
_entity.id
_entity.type
_entity.pdbx_description
1 polymer ?
#
loop_
_entity_poly.entity_id
_entity_poly.type
_entity_poly.pdbx_seq_one_letter_code
_entity_poly.pdbx_strand_id
1 'polypeptide(L)'
;MWCWGLFEATNQDITCNVNIEQDLIPVIPVLGLKWDPIDDTLVITPKLEAKLESPTKRKILSLTQGIFDPLGFLAPALLPAKLLVQQAWATKSDWDTPLPTDIQSKYMQWLDELK
;
A
#
# COMPACT_ATOMS: atom_id res chain seq x y z
N MET A 1 -1.88 -17.20 -33.29
CA MET A 1 -1.79 -15.92 -34.00
C MET A 1 -1.40 -14.88 -32.96
N TRP A 2 -0.09 -14.67 -32.81
CA TRP A 2 0.49 -13.80 -31.79
C TRP A 2 0.87 -12.50 -32.49
N CYS A 3 0.29 -11.38 -32.07
CA CYS A 3 0.71 -10.06 -32.54
C CYS A 3 1.36 -9.35 -31.36
N TRP A 4 2.70 -9.24 -31.38
CA TRP A 4 3.43 -8.32 -30.53
C TRP A 4 3.33 -6.94 -31.16
N GLY A 5 2.50 -6.06 -30.59
CA GLY A 5 2.41 -4.66 -30.97
C GLY A 5 3.61 -3.89 -30.47
N LEU A 6 4.22 -3.11 -31.37
CA LEU A 6 5.30 -2.16 -31.13
C LEU A 6 4.89 -1.18 -30.00
N PHE A 7 5.69 -1.10 -28.94
CA PHE A 7 5.52 -0.10 -27.89
C PHE A 7 6.01 1.25 -28.44
N GLU A 8 5.12 1.99 -29.10
CA GLU A 8 5.33 3.40 -29.40
C GLU A 8 4.99 4.21 -28.15
N ALA A 9 6.02 4.74 -27.50
CA ALA A 9 5.89 5.66 -26.38
C ALA A 9 5.35 7.01 -26.88
N THR A 10 4.03 7.20 -26.82
CA THR A 10 3.44 8.54 -26.94
C THR A 10 3.59 9.26 -25.61
N ASN A 11 4.60 10.13 -25.56
CA ASN A 11 4.74 11.20 -24.58
C ASN A 11 3.51 12.11 -24.69
N GLN A 12 2.52 11.92 -23.81
CA GLN A 12 1.53 12.96 -23.56
C GLN A 12 1.07 12.88 -22.10
N ASP A 13 1.21 14.04 -21.45
CA ASP A 13 0.59 14.45 -20.19
C ASP A 13 1.28 14.02 -18.89
N ILE A 14 2.53 14.44 -18.72
CA ILE A 14 3.01 14.97 -17.43
C ILE A 14 3.02 16.49 -17.54
N THR A 15 1.86 17.13 -17.50
CA THR A 15 1.76 18.53 -17.09
C THR A 15 1.45 18.52 -15.60
N CYS A 16 2.50 18.61 -14.78
CA CYS A 16 2.33 19.09 -13.43
C CYS A 16 1.94 20.58 -13.52
N ASN A 17 0.63 20.84 -13.59
CA ASN A 17 0.09 22.16 -13.27
C ASN A 17 0.41 22.43 -11.81
N VAL A 18 1.57 23.05 -11.57
CA VAL A 18 1.91 23.64 -10.29
C VAL A 18 1.05 24.89 -10.17
N ASN A 19 -0.11 24.74 -9.53
CA ASN A 19 -0.87 25.88 -9.04
C ASN A 19 -0.06 26.50 -7.89
N ILE A 20 0.72 27.52 -8.22
CA ILE A 20 1.49 28.32 -7.27
C ILE A 20 0.49 29.20 -6.50
N GLU A 21 -0.20 28.64 -5.51
CA GLU A 21 -0.85 29.37 -4.41
C GLU A 21 -1.51 28.36 -3.46
N GLN A 22 -0.69 27.50 -2.83
CA GLN A 22 -0.95 26.89 -1.50
C GLN A 22 0.19 26.05 -0.88
N ASP A 23 1.33 25.84 -1.56
CA ASP A 23 2.36 24.90 -1.07
C ASP A 23 3.61 25.62 -0.51
N LEU A 24 3.79 25.60 0.81
CA LEU A 24 5.08 25.95 1.44
C LEU A 24 5.95 24.72 1.79
N ILE A 25 5.51 23.51 1.46
CA ILE A 25 6.32 22.28 1.62
C ILE A 25 6.15 21.41 0.36
N PRO A 26 7.18 21.30 -0.52
CA PRO A 26 7.11 20.37 -1.62
C PRO A 26 7.24 18.95 -1.06
N VAL A 27 6.12 18.26 -0.88
CA VAL A 27 6.14 16.82 -0.59
C VAL A 27 6.57 16.10 -1.87
N ILE A 28 7.78 15.55 -1.86
CA ILE A 28 8.41 14.98 -3.06
C ILE A 28 8.13 13.47 -3.10
N PRO A 29 7.67 12.89 -4.22
CA PRO A 29 7.56 11.45 -4.34
C PRO A 29 8.95 10.81 -4.46
N VAL A 30 9.31 9.94 -3.52
CA VAL A 30 10.58 9.20 -3.49
C VAL A 30 10.28 7.73 -3.22
N LEU A 31 10.73 6.83 -4.10
CA LEU A 31 10.52 5.37 -3.98
C LEU A 31 9.04 4.93 -3.87
N GLY A 32 8.10 5.75 -4.36
CA GLY A 32 6.66 5.51 -4.19
C GLY A 32 6.09 5.96 -2.84
N LEU A 33 6.91 6.60 -2.01
CA LEU A 33 6.55 7.24 -0.74
C LEU A 33 6.57 8.77 -0.90
N LYS A 34 6.05 9.47 0.10
CA LYS A 34 6.12 10.93 0.20
C LYS A 34 7.30 11.30 1.09
N TRP A 35 8.19 12.16 0.64
CA TRP A 35 9.28 12.69 1.45
C TRP A 35 8.96 14.13 1.85
N ASP A 36 9.07 14.42 3.14
CA ASP A 36 9.07 15.76 3.69
C ASP A 36 10.53 16.21 3.90
N PRO A 37 11.04 17.17 3.11
CA PRO A 37 12.42 17.62 3.20
C PRO A 37 12.70 18.49 4.42
N ILE A 38 11.67 19.02 5.11
CA ILE A 38 11.84 19.90 6.27
C ILE A 38 12.21 19.07 7.49
N ASP A 39 11.43 18.02 7.74
CA ASP A 39 11.62 17.13 8.88
C ASP A 39 12.48 15.90 8.54
N ASP A 40 12.90 15.78 7.27
CA ASP A 40 13.59 14.61 6.71
C ASP A 40 12.82 13.29 6.99
N THR A 41 11.51 13.30 6.74
CA THR A 41 10.64 12.15 7.02
C THR A 41 10.08 11.52 5.76
N LEU A 42 10.06 10.19 5.73
CA LEU A 42 9.33 9.41 4.73
C LEU A 42 7.95 9.06 5.26
N VAL A 43 6.92 9.54 4.56
CA VAL A 43 5.51 9.37 4.90
C VAL A 43 4.89 8.35 3.96
N ILE A 44 4.24 7.35 4.56
CA ILE A 44 3.39 6.40 3.85
C ILE A 44 1.96 6.75 4.22
N THR A 45 1.12 6.97 3.23
CA THR A 45 -0.33 7.05 3.45
C THR A 45 -0.95 5.82 2.81
N PRO A 46 -0.95 4.67 3.51
CA PRO A 46 -1.65 3.50 3.00
C PRO A 46 -3.12 3.90 2.81
N LYS A 47 -3.73 3.46 1.70
CA LYS A 47 -5.17 3.60 1.49
C LYS A 47 -5.88 2.65 2.45
N LEU A 48 -5.93 3.02 3.73
CA LEU A 48 -6.80 2.38 4.71
C LEU A 48 -8.23 2.72 4.31
N GLU A 49 -8.79 1.94 3.40
CA GLU A 49 -10.25 1.90 3.23
C GLU A 49 -10.82 1.63 4.63
N ALA A 50 -11.63 2.57 5.11
CA ALA A 50 -12.11 2.66 6.47
C ALA A 50 -12.37 1.27 7.06
N LYS A 51 -11.72 0.97 8.20
CA LYS A 51 -11.85 -0.25 9.02
C LYS A 51 -12.68 -1.33 8.32
N LEU A 52 -12.00 -2.24 7.63
CA LEU A 52 -12.66 -3.34 6.97
C LEU A 52 -13.59 -4.07 7.94
N GLU A 53 -14.90 -3.86 7.81
CA GLU A 53 -15.91 -4.52 8.64
C GLU A 53 -15.82 -6.05 8.51
N SER A 54 -15.26 -6.52 7.39
CA SER A 54 -14.90 -7.92 7.16
C SER A 54 -13.62 -7.99 6.28
N PRO A 55 -12.42 -8.16 6.88
CA PRO A 55 -11.21 -8.32 6.10
C PRO A 55 -11.19 -9.68 5.40
N THR A 56 -11.03 -9.64 4.08
CA THR A 56 -10.88 -10.82 3.21
C THR A 56 -9.41 -11.00 2.83
N LYS A 57 -9.04 -12.19 2.32
CA LYS A 57 -7.66 -12.45 1.86
C LYS A 57 -7.20 -11.43 0.83
N ARG A 58 -8.08 -11.14 -0.14
CA ARG A 58 -7.83 -10.17 -1.21
C ARG A 58 -7.46 -8.82 -0.63
N LYS A 59 -8.18 -8.36 0.39
CA LYS A 59 -8.00 -7.02 0.95
C LYS A 59 -6.75 -6.91 1.81
N ILE A 60 -6.48 -7.90 2.67
CA ILE A 60 -5.23 -7.92 3.46
C ILE A 60 -4.02 -7.95 2.51
N LEU A 61 -4.07 -8.77 1.45
CA LEU A 61 -3.00 -8.84 0.47
C LEU A 61 -2.83 -7.53 -0.30
N SER A 62 -3.94 -6.94 -0.79
CA SER A 62 -3.92 -5.67 -1.54
C SER A 62 -3.26 -4.57 -0.73
N LEU A 63 -3.61 -4.45 0.55
CA LEU A 63 -3.03 -3.44 1.44
C LEU A 63 -1.56 -3.71 1.75
N THR A 64 -1.20 -4.98 1.99
CA THR A 64 0.20 -5.37 2.27
C THR A 64 1.10 -5.13 1.06
N GLN A 65 0.63 -5.43 -0.14
CA GLN A 65 1.42 -5.31 -1.39
C GLN A 65 1.35 -3.92 -2.02
N GLY A 66 0.40 -3.08 -1.61
CA GLY A 66 0.32 -1.69 -2.05
C GLY A 66 1.48 -0.82 -1.53
N ILE A 67 2.20 -1.30 -0.51
CA ILE A 67 3.38 -0.62 0.04
C ILE A 67 4.62 -1.23 -0.62
N PHE A 68 5.21 -0.49 -1.56
CA PHE A 68 6.45 -0.88 -2.22
C PHE A 68 7.66 -0.43 -1.38
N ASP A 69 8.49 -1.39 -0.98
CA ASP A 69 9.69 -1.14 -0.17
C ASP A 69 10.90 -1.88 -0.76
N PRO A 70 11.61 -1.27 -1.73
CA PRO A 70 12.76 -1.90 -2.37
C PRO A 70 13.99 -1.97 -1.46
N LEU A 71 14.07 -1.11 -0.44
CA LEU A 71 15.24 -0.98 0.44
C LEU A 71 15.04 -1.66 1.80
N GLY A 72 13.82 -2.03 2.15
CA GLY A 72 13.51 -2.72 3.40
C GLY A 72 13.32 -1.80 4.61
N PHE A 73 13.22 -0.48 4.42
CA PHE A 73 13.06 0.48 5.52
C PHE A 73 11.76 0.26 6.30
N LEU A 74 10.74 -0.27 5.63
CA LEU A 74 9.41 -0.51 6.17
C LEU A 74 9.24 -1.95 6.64
N ALA A 75 10.28 -2.78 6.56
CA ALA A 75 10.23 -4.19 6.91
C ALA A 75 9.65 -4.44 8.32
N PRO A 76 10.01 -3.70 9.39
CA PRO A 76 9.42 -3.92 10.71
C PRO A 76 7.90 -3.68 10.75
N ALA A 77 7.42 -2.68 10.01
CA ALA A 77 6.00 -2.35 9.92
C ALA A 77 5.23 -3.32 9.00
N LEU A 78 5.88 -3.85 7.95
CA LEU A 78 5.27 -4.75 6.96
C LEU A 78 5.36 -6.23 7.35
N LEU A 79 6.29 -6.62 8.22
CA LEU A 79 6.49 -8.01 8.61
C LEU A 79 5.22 -8.61 9.25
N PRO A 80 4.53 -7.96 10.21
CA PRO A 80 3.27 -8.46 10.76
C PRO A 80 2.21 -8.66 9.67
N ALA A 81 2.11 -7.73 8.71
CA ALA A 81 1.19 -7.84 7.58
C ALA A 81 1.48 -9.07 6.71
N LYS A 82 2.75 -9.33 6.40
CA LYS A 82 3.18 -10.51 5.63
C LYS A 82 2.87 -11.82 6.36
N LEU A 83 3.06 -11.85 7.68
CA LEU A 83 2.67 -13.00 8.51
C LEU A 83 1.15 -13.22 8.52
N LEU A 84 0.36 -12.13 8.56
CA LEU A 84 -1.10 -12.21 8.45
C LEU A 84 -1.56 -12.74 7.11
N VAL A 85 -0.92 -12.31 6.02
CA VAL A 85 -1.15 -12.88 4.68
C VAL A 85 -0.88 -14.39 4.71
N GLN A 86 0.24 -14.83 5.27
CA GLN A 86 0.57 -16.26 5.39
C GLN A 86 -0.49 -17.04 6.20
N GLN A 87 -0.93 -16.49 7.34
CA GLN A 87 -2.00 -17.08 8.16
C GLN A 87 -3.32 -17.16 7.38
N ALA A 88 -3.66 -16.10 6.65
CA ALA A 88 -4.85 -16.05 5.81
C ALA A 88 -4.79 -17.10 4.69
N TRP A 89 -3.63 -17.39 4.11
CA TRP A 89 -3.48 -18.48 3.14
C TRP A 89 -3.71 -19.86 3.78
N ALA A 90 -3.24 -20.06 5.01
CA ALA A 90 -3.37 -21.34 5.72
C ALA A 90 -4.83 -21.74 6.01
N THR A 91 -5.78 -20.79 6.03
CA THR A 91 -7.21 -21.08 6.27
C THR A 91 -7.89 -21.84 5.13
N LYS A 92 -7.27 -21.90 3.94
CA LYS A 92 -7.84 -22.50 2.71
C LYS A 92 -9.24 -21.99 2.29
N SER A 93 -9.70 -20.85 2.82
CA SER A 93 -10.91 -20.16 2.34
C SER A 93 -10.69 -19.43 1.00
N ASP A 94 -11.79 -19.02 0.36
CA ASP A 94 -11.73 -18.26 -0.89
C ASP A 94 -11.28 -16.80 -0.68
N TRP A 95 -10.91 -16.12 -1.77
CA TRP A 95 -10.35 -14.76 -1.77
C TRP A 95 -11.22 -13.71 -1.10
N ASP A 96 -12.54 -13.79 -1.32
CA ASP A 96 -13.52 -12.81 -0.87
C ASP A 96 -14.34 -13.31 0.34
N THR A 97 -13.96 -14.45 0.89
CA THR A 97 -14.56 -14.96 2.13
C THR A 97 -13.99 -14.23 3.35
N PRO A 98 -14.82 -13.78 4.31
CA PRO A 98 -14.35 -13.24 5.58
C PRO A 98 -13.42 -14.23 6.29
N LEU A 99 -12.31 -13.72 6.83
CA LEU A 99 -11.34 -14.56 7.56
C LEU A 99 -11.86 -14.93 8.96
N PRO A 100 -11.30 -15.97 9.60
CA PRO A 100 -11.64 -16.28 10.99
C PRO A 100 -11.29 -15.12 11.93
N THR A 101 -12.06 -14.99 13.02
CA THR A 101 -12.02 -13.82 13.92
C THR A 101 -10.64 -13.54 14.52
N ASP A 102 -9.83 -14.56 14.76
CA ASP A 102 -8.47 -14.43 15.28
C ASP A 102 -7.56 -13.66 14.32
N ILE A 103 -7.63 -13.94 13.02
CA ILE A 103 -6.87 -13.23 11.98
C ILE A 103 -7.40 -11.81 11.83
N GLN A 104 -8.73 -11.63 11.87
CA GLN A 104 -9.33 -10.29 11.80
C GLN A 104 -8.86 -9.39 12.95
N SER A 105 -8.84 -9.91 14.19
CA SER A 105 -8.40 -9.15 15.36
C SER A 105 -6.93 -8.72 15.25
N LYS A 106 -6.04 -9.62 14.84
CA LYS A 106 -4.62 -9.29 14.64
C LYS A 106 -4.42 -8.28 13.52
N TYR A 107 -5.21 -8.38 12.45
CA TYR A 107 -5.18 -7.41 11.37
C TYR A 107 -5.62 -6.01 11.82
N MET A 108 -6.69 -5.93 12.62
CA MET A 108 -7.14 -4.67 13.20
C MET A 108 -6.13 -4.07 14.18
N GLN A 109 -5.46 -4.91 14.97
CA GLN A 109 -4.37 -4.48 15.85
C GLN A 109 -3.21 -3.88 15.04
N TRP A 110 -2.75 -4.58 14.01
CA TRP A 110 -1.69 -4.07 13.12
C TRP A 110 -2.07 -2.73 12.47
N LEU A 111 -3.33 -2.56 12.04
CA LEU A 111 -3.81 -1.28 11.51
C LEU A 111 -3.81 -0.14 12.54
N ASP A 112 -3.99 -0.46 13.82
CA ASP A 112 -3.98 0.54 14.88
C ASP A 112 -2.54 0.97 15.24
N GLU A 113 -1.59 0.03 15.17
CA GLU A 113 -0.15 0.29 15.35
C GLU A 113 0.46 1.18 14.23
N LEU A 114 -0.23 1.31 13.09
CA LEU A 114 0.23 2.12 11.95
C LEU A 114 -0.34 3.55 11.92
N LYS A 115 -1.21 3.91 12.86
CA LYS A 115 -1.70 5.29 13.02
C LYS A 115 -0.73 6.13 13.83
#